data_AF-A0A366HX22-F1
#
_entry.id   AF-A0A366HX22-F1
#
_cell.length_a   1.000
_cell.length_b   1.000
_cell.length_c   1.000
_cell.angle_alpha   90.00
_cell.angle_beta   90.00
_cell.angle_gamma   90.00
#
_symmetry.space_group_name_H-M   'P 1'
#
loop_
_entity.id
_entity.type
_entity.pdbx_description
1 polymer ?
#
loop_
_entity_poly.entity_id
_entity_poly.type
_entity_poly.pdbx_seq_one_letter_code
_entity_poly.pdbx_strand_id
1 'polypeptide(L)' 'MFGFQKLEIYQLAKEIVKYNYKLTKKFPSEERFSLVQQMNRAAVSVPSNTWPVK' A
#
# COMPACT_ATOMS: atom_id res chain seq x y z
N MET A 1 -16.66 -13.26 -1.92
CA MET A 1 -16.11 -11.91 -1.63
C MET A 1 -16.13 -11.71 -0.12
N PHE A 2 -15.00 -11.41 0.50
CA PHE A 2 -14.90 -11.31 1.96
C PHE A 2 -15.48 -9.98 2.50
N GLY A 3 -16.08 -9.99 3.69
CA GLY A 3 -16.80 -8.83 4.26
C GLY A 3 -15.95 -7.56 4.46
N PHE A 4 -14.67 -7.72 4.84
CA PHE A 4 -13.75 -6.60 5.04
C PHE A 4 -13.59 -5.68 3.84
N GLN A 5 -13.80 -6.18 2.61
CA GLN A 5 -13.56 -5.41 1.40
C GLN A 5 -14.55 -4.25 1.26
N LYS A 6 -15.67 -4.32 2.00
CA LYS A 6 -16.68 -3.28 2.08
C LYS A 6 -16.35 -2.22 3.14
N LEU A 7 -15.41 -2.47 4.05
CA LEU A 7 -15.04 -1.50 5.08
C LEU A 7 -14.40 -0.28 4.42
N GLU A 8 -14.87 0.91 4.79
CA GLU A 8 -14.33 2.18 4.29
C GLU A 8 -12.83 2.28 4.55
N ILE A 9 -12.38 1.88 5.74
CA ILE A 9 -10.95 1.89 6.11
C ILE A 9 -10.09 1.03 5.17
N TYR A 10 -10.61 -0.13 4.74
CA TYR A 10 -9.90 -0.99 3.78
C TYR A 10 -9.85 -0.35 2.39
N GLN A 11 -10.91 0.34 1.97
CA GLN A 11 -10.93 1.06 0.70
C GLN A 11 -9.95 2.22 0.70
N LEU A 12 -9.92 3.03 1.76
CA LEU A 12 -8.96 4.13 1.93
C LEU A 12 -7.51 3.60 1.96
N ALA A 13 -7.25 2.51 2.66
CA ALA A 13 -5.94 1.87 2.68
C ALA A 13 -5.47 1.41 1.29
N LYS A 14 -6.38 0.88 0.45
CA LYS A 14 -6.05 0.56 -0.96
C LYS A 14 -5.72 1.79 -1.79
N GLU A 15 -6.39 2.91 -1.57
CA GLU A 15 -6.10 4.16 -2.28
C GLU A 15 -4.71 4.70 -1.90
N ILE A 16 -4.29 4.57 -0.64
CA ILE A 16 -2.92 4.87 -0.19
C ILE A 16 -1.90 4.03 -0.98
N VAL A 17 -2.13 2.73 -1.15
CA VAL A 17 -1.24 1.86 -1.93
C VAL A 17 -1.11 2.35 -3.37
N LYS A 18 -2.24 2.67 -4.03
CA LYS A 18 -2.24 3.18 -5.40
C LYS A 18 -1.48 4.51 -5.51
N TYR A 19 -1.70 5.41 -4.56
CA TYR A 19 -1.01 6.69 -4.50
C TYR A 19 0.50 6.49 -4.32
N ASN A 20 0.91 5.62 -3.39
CA ASN A 20 2.30 5.31 -3.14
C ASN A 20 3.01 4.77 -4.40
N TYR A 21 2.40 3.82 -5.13
CA TYR A 21 2.98 3.35 -6.39
C TYR A 21 3.10 4.45 -7.46
N LYS A 22 2.15 5.39 -7.51
CA LYS A 22 2.24 6.55 -8.43
C LYS A 22 3.35 7.52 -8.02
N LEU A 23 3.56 7.71 -6.72
CA LEU A 23 4.60 8.57 -6.17
C LEU A 23 6.00 7.97 -6.39
N THR A 24 6.20 6.72 -5.98
CA THR A 24 7.51 6.05 -6.05
C THR A 24 7.98 5.80 -7.48
N LYS A 25 7.07 5.77 -8.47
CA LYS A 25 7.42 5.77 -9.90
C LYS A 25 8.16 7.02 -10.38
N LYS A 26 8.08 8.13 -9.64
CA LYS A 26 8.76 9.38 -9.98
C LYS A 26 10.15 9.49 -9.36
N PHE A 27 10.56 8.51 -8.55
CA PHE A 27 11.85 8.55 -7.87
C PHE A 27 12.98 8.18 -8.85
N PRO A 28 14.23 8.61 -8.57
CA PRO A 28 15.39 8.18 -9.34
C PRO A 28 15.52 6.66 -9.36
N SER A 29 16.13 6.13 -10.43
CA SER A 29 16.23 4.68 -10.63
C SER A 29 17.11 3.99 -9.60
N GLU A 30 18.03 4.74 -9.00
CA GLU A 30 18.95 4.38 -7.92
C GLU A 30 18.20 4.03 -6.63
N GLU A 31 17.01 4.61 -6.42
CA GLU A 31 16.19 4.36 -5.23
C GLU A 31 15.32 3.10 -5.34
N ARG A 32 15.32 2.43 -6.50
CA ARG A 32 14.44 1.28 -6.79
C ARG A 32 14.52 0.18 -5.74
N PHE A 33 15.73 -0.13 -5.28
CA PHE A 33 15.98 -1.18 -4.28
C PHE A 33 16.14 -0.65 -2.85
N SER A 34 16.09 0.68 -2.68
CA SER A 34 16.16 1.38 -1.39
C SER A 34 14.78 1.93 -1.03
N LEU A 35 14.56 3.25 -1.17
CA LEU A 35 13.34 3.92 -0.72
C LEU A 35 12.08 3.35 -1.39
N VAL A 36 12.13 3.09 -2.70
CA VAL A 36 10.96 2.58 -3.44
C VAL A 36 10.52 1.21 -2.89
N GLN A 37 11.47 0.31 -2.61
CA GLN A 37 11.16 -1.00 -2.05
C GLN A 37 10.57 -0.88 -0.64
N GLN A 38 11.15 -0.04 0.22
CA GLN A 38 10.68 0.16 1.59
C GLN A 38 9.28 0.78 1.63
N MET A 39 9.05 1.85 0.86
CA MET A 39 7.77 2.54 0.80
C MET A 39 6.65 1.64 0.26
N ASN A 40 6.91 0.87 -0.80
CA ASN A 40 5.93 -0.06 -1.36
C ASN A 40 5.55 -1.16 -0.34
N ARG A 41 6.52 -1.72 0.38
CA ARG A 41 6.26 -2.72 1.43
C ARG A 41 5.44 -2.13 2.59
N ALA A 42 5.80 -0.92 3.04
CA ALA A 42 5.07 -0.23 4.10
C ALA A 42 3.61 0.05 3.68
N ALA A 43 3.39 0.59 2.48
CA ALA A 43 2.06 0.90 1.99
C ALA A 43 1.17 -0.35 1.89
N VAL A 44 1.68 -1.46 1.34
CA VAL A 44 0.93 -2.74 1.22
C VAL A 44 0.62 -3.36 2.59
N SER A 45 1.46 -3.10 3.60
CA SER A 45 1.21 -3.60 4.95
C SER A 45 -0.04 -2.98 5.59
N VAL A 46 -0.43 -1.76 5.23
CA VAL A 46 -1.60 -1.06 5.82
C VAL A 46 -2.91 -1.83 5.57
N PRO A 47 -3.36 -2.07 4.32
CA PRO A 47 -4.59 -2.84 4.10
C PRO A 47 -4.50 -4.28 4.62
N SER A 48 -3.29 -4.85 4.61
CA SER A 48 -3.03 -6.22 5.09
C SER A 48 -3.15 -6.38 6.61
N ASN A 49 -2.94 -5.30 7.38
CA ASN A 49 -3.13 -5.29 8.83
C ASN A 49 -4.54 -4.82 9.25
N THR A 50 -5.24 -4.05 8.42
CA THR A 50 -6.67 -3.73 8.65
C THR A 50 -7.62 -4.90 8.38
N TRP A 51 -7.10 -5.96 7.78
CA TRP A 51 -7.82 -7.22 7.57
C TRP A 51 -8.03 -7.92 8.92
N PRO A 52 -9.28 -8.14 9.37
CA PRO A 52 -9.59 -8.71 10.70
C PRO A 52 -9.20 -10.19 10.88
N VAL A 53 -8.36 -10.75 10.02
CA VAL A 53 -7.96 -12.17 10.07
C VAL A 53 -6.44 -12.31 10.25
N LYS A 54 -5.86 -11.46 11.11
CA LYS A 54 -4.57 -11.75 11.73
C LYS A 54 -4.79 -12.10 13.19
#